data_AF-A0A936DDD2-F1
#
_entry.id   AF-A0A936DDD2-F1
#
_cell.length_a   1.000
_cell.length_b   1.000
_cell.length_c   1.000
_cell.angle_alpha   90.00
_cell.angle_beta   90.00
_cell.angle_gamma   90.00
#
_symmetry.space_group_name_H-M   'P 1'
#
loop_
_entity.id
_entity.type
_entity.pdbx_description
1 polymer ?
#
loop_
_entity_poly.entity_id
_entity_poly.type
_entity_poly.pdbx_seq_one_letter_code
_entity_poly.pdbx_strand_id
1 'polypeptide(L)'
;MEPQPPPELAAPPADGSSSRGRTQRYGAVPPSVARRLWNAAREAWRQAAQPHAPPASTDTRARFFYGLAQPLLGLRVLLRNQALLGAAMAPVVFLALVCGIAAATSLEVREAAGQHWWSLGFASVESSVFFLIAFFTTFAALAPVPPFLFARHYARMAAAARDDLGLGPRKPYLKSWQQALGETVAQLIVITLGLLPITLLLALFGFYGAVVGFVAQLGWTMYWMVVEAFDNGRTLAPDEDLETVAQAEAAISFTPWFVAAVARIEQPRARSLLAPLRGFLEVMQTLIKGWTPELRLIEQERALASGFAIGTFVLVAVPGLNLLFRPALVIAAAHLRGQLELEAARAHGELSQPSAVVVPDSPLTR
;
A
#
# COMPACT_ATOMS: atom_id res chain seq x y z
N MET A 1 -60.68 49.78 -49.17
CA MET A 1 -59.61 49.74 -48.15
C MET A 1 -59.14 48.30 -48.09
N GLU A 2 -58.10 47.99 -48.85
CA GLU A 2 -57.48 46.67 -48.89
C GLU A 2 -56.58 46.46 -47.67
N PRO A 3 -56.61 45.28 -47.03
CA PRO A 3 -55.78 44.97 -45.88
C PRO A 3 -54.32 44.74 -46.30
N GLN A 4 -53.42 45.44 -45.61
CA GLN A 4 -51.97 45.34 -45.77
C GLN A 4 -51.47 43.95 -45.33
N PRO A 5 -50.60 43.27 -46.11
CA PRO A 5 -50.03 41.99 -45.69
C PRO A 5 -49.03 42.18 -44.54
N PRO A 6 -48.89 41.17 -43.65
CA PRO A 6 -48.01 41.24 -42.48
C PRO A 6 -46.52 41.22 -42.89
N PRO A 7 -45.63 41.78 -42.03
CA PRO A 7 -44.20 41.87 -42.32
C PRO A 7 -43.52 40.50 -42.31
N GLU A 8 -42.71 40.29 -43.33
CA GLU A 8 -41.89 39.11 -43.58
C GLU A 8 -40.82 38.97 -42.47
N LEU A 9 -40.96 37.93 -41.64
CA LEU A 9 -39.98 37.58 -40.60
C LEU A 9 -38.70 37.06 -41.25
N ALA A 10 -37.64 37.87 -41.19
CA ALA A 10 -36.31 37.51 -41.63
C ALA A 10 -35.81 36.26 -40.88
N ALA A 11 -35.45 35.23 -41.65
CA ALA A 11 -34.85 34.01 -41.12
C ALA A 11 -33.50 34.31 -40.44
N PRO A 12 -33.21 33.71 -39.27
CA PRO A 12 -31.91 33.88 -38.63
C PRO A 12 -30.80 33.27 -39.49
N PRO A 13 -29.58 33.85 -39.48
CA PRO A 13 -28.45 33.30 -40.20
C PRO A 13 -28.13 31.89 -39.69
N ALA A 14 -28.04 30.94 -40.62
CA ALA A 14 -27.58 29.59 -40.35
C ALA A 14 -26.09 29.63 -39.99
N ASP A 15 -25.79 29.83 -38.71
CA ASP A 15 -24.46 29.62 -38.16
C ASP A 15 -24.15 28.11 -38.16
N GLY A 16 -23.61 27.66 -39.29
CA GLY A 16 -22.99 26.37 -39.47
C GLY A 16 -21.71 26.23 -38.64
N SER A 17 -21.84 26.17 -37.31
CA SER A 17 -20.78 25.66 -36.45
C SER A 17 -20.96 24.16 -36.29
N SER A 18 -20.42 23.41 -37.26
CA SER A 18 -20.20 21.98 -37.11
C SER A 18 -19.32 21.76 -35.87
N SER A 19 -19.92 21.33 -34.76
CA SER A 19 -19.21 20.85 -33.59
C SER A 19 -18.58 19.49 -33.92
N ARG A 20 -17.54 19.52 -34.76
CA ARG A 20 -16.62 18.39 -34.90
C ARG A 20 -16.03 18.16 -33.52
N GLY A 21 -16.48 17.08 -32.89
CA GLY A 21 -15.96 16.54 -31.64
C GLY A 21 -14.45 16.49 -31.71
N ARG A 22 -13.82 17.51 -31.13
CA ARG A 22 -12.39 17.59 -30.93
C ARG A 22 -12.13 16.62 -29.79
N THR A 23 -11.95 15.34 -30.12
CA THR A 23 -11.36 14.35 -29.23
C THR A 23 -10.04 14.94 -28.79
N GLN A 24 -10.07 15.53 -27.60
CA GLN A 24 -8.94 16.14 -26.94
C GLN A 24 -7.96 15.00 -26.73
N ARG A 25 -7.02 14.83 -27.68
CA ARG A 25 -5.93 13.87 -27.56
C ARG A 25 -5.23 14.21 -26.26
N TYR A 26 -5.40 13.34 -25.26
CA TYR A 26 -4.64 13.38 -24.02
C TYR A 26 -3.18 13.63 -24.40
N GLY A 27 -2.64 14.76 -23.95
CA GLY A 27 -1.30 15.18 -24.29
C GLY A 27 -0.32 14.06 -23.92
N ALA A 28 0.40 13.56 -24.91
CA ALA A 28 1.45 12.58 -24.69
C ALA A 28 2.42 13.12 -23.63
N VAL A 29 2.73 12.31 -22.63
CA VAL A 29 3.69 12.66 -21.57
C VAL A 29 4.98 13.14 -22.24
N PRO A 30 5.56 14.29 -21.85
CA PRO A 30 6.77 14.80 -22.48
C PRO A 30 7.88 13.75 -22.47
N PRO A 31 8.62 13.54 -23.57
CA PRO A 31 9.65 12.49 -23.68
C PRO A 31 10.75 12.60 -22.60
N SER A 32 10.94 13.80 -22.03
CA SER A 32 11.84 14.03 -20.90
C SER A 32 11.35 13.40 -19.59
N VAL A 33 10.04 13.37 -19.34
CA VAL A 33 9.44 12.76 -18.14
C VAL A 33 9.48 11.24 -18.26
N ALA A 34 9.12 10.70 -19.42
CA ALA A 34 9.19 9.26 -19.69
C ALA A 34 10.62 8.72 -19.51
N ARG A 35 11.64 9.43 -20.04
CA ARG A 35 13.05 9.04 -19.88
C ARG A 35 13.51 9.11 -18.42
N ARG A 36 13.04 10.09 -17.63
CA ARG A 36 13.35 10.18 -16.19
C ARG A 36 12.72 9.02 -15.41
N LEU A 37 11.45 8.71 -15.67
CA LEU A 37 10.76 7.56 -15.05
C LEU A 37 11.45 6.24 -15.41
N TRP A 38 11.84 6.06 -16.67
CA TRP A 38 12.55 4.88 -17.12
C TRP A 38 13.91 4.72 -16.44
N ASN A 39 14.69 5.80 -16.33
CA ASN A 39 15.97 5.78 -15.63
C ASN A 39 15.80 5.49 -14.14
N ALA A 40 14.78 6.05 -13.49
CA ALA A 40 14.44 5.77 -12.10
C ALA A 40 14.04 4.30 -11.89
N ALA A 41 13.21 3.75 -12.79
CA ALA A 41 12.83 2.33 -12.75
C ALA A 41 14.04 1.40 -12.95
N ARG A 42 14.94 1.75 -13.88
CA ARG A 42 16.17 1.00 -14.12
C ARG A 42 17.12 1.05 -12.91
N GLU A 43 17.21 2.20 -12.25
CA GLU A 43 18.02 2.35 -11.05
C GLU A 43 17.44 1.57 -9.87
N ALA A 44 16.12 1.65 -9.65
CA ALA A 44 15.43 0.84 -8.65
C ALA A 44 15.61 -0.67 -8.93
N TRP A 45 15.57 -1.08 -10.20
CA TRP A 45 15.83 -2.48 -10.59
C TRP A 45 17.26 -2.92 -10.28
N ARG A 46 18.27 -2.06 -10.49
CA ARG A 46 19.67 -2.36 -10.14
C ARG A 46 19.86 -2.46 -8.64
N GLN A 47 19.27 -1.55 -7.87
CA GLN A 47 19.31 -1.59 -6.40
C GLN A 47 18.61 -2.84 -5.86
N ALA A 48 17.53 -3.28 -6.50
CA ALA A 48 16.84 -4.53 -6.16
C ALA A 48 17.61 -5.81 -6.55
N ALA A 49 18.78 -5.71 -7.20
CA ALA A 49 19.51 -6.89 -7.64
C ALA A 49 20.11 -7.71 -6.48
N GLN A 50 20.53 -7.02 -5.40
CA GLN A 50 21.10 -7.64 -4.21
C GLN A 50 20.70 -6.86 -2.95
N PRO A 51 20.45 -7.54 -1.81
CA PRO A 51 20.30 -6.88 -0.53
C PRO A 51 21.55 -6.05 -0.20
N HIS A 52 21.38 -4.78 0.13
CA HIS A 52 22.47 -3.90 0.52
C HIS A 52 22.00 -2.92 1.59
N ALA A 53 22.94 -2.32 2.31
CA ALA A 53 22.63 -1.33 3.34
C ALA A 53 21.95 -0.08 2.75
N PRO A 54 21.09 0.61 3.51
CA PRO A 54 20.46 1.84 3.06
C PRO A 54 21.53 2.93 2.80
N PRO A 55 21.25 3.90 1.91
CA PRO A 55 22.08 5.10 1.78
C PRO A 55 22.14 5.89 3.10
N ALA A 56 23.09 6.81 3.25
CA ALA A 56 23.15 7.69 4.43
C ALA A 56 21.82 8.44 4.64
N SER A 57 21.40 8.62 5.91
CA SER A 57 20.14 9.28 6.27
C SER A 57 20.08 10.75 5.82
N THR A 58 21.23 11.38 5.57
CA THR A 58 21.34 12.74 5.04
C THR A 58 20.98 12.84 3.55
N ASP A 59 21.06 11.75 2.79
CA ASP A 59 20.66 11.73 1.37
C ASP A 59 19.21 11.26 1.21
N THR A 60 18.30 12.21 1.42
CA THR A 60 16.85 12.04 1.26
C THR A 60 16.47 11.45 -0.09
N ARG A 61 17.18 11.83 -1.16
CA ARG A 61 16.85 11.38 -2.52
C ARG A 61 17.26 9.93 -2.72
N ALA A 62 18.46 9.56 -2.30
CA ALA A 62 18.91 8.17 -2.36
C ALA A 62 18.03 7.27 -1.48
N ARG A 63 17.68 7.71 -0.26
CA ARG A 63 16.74 7.01 0.63
C ARG A 63 15.38 6.76 -0.03
N PHE A 64 14.85 7.73 -0.75
CA PHE A 64 13.61 7.58 -1.49
C PHE A 64 13.70 6.50 -2.57
N PHE A 65 14.72 6.54 -3.43
CA PHE A 65 14.88 5.53 -4.49
C PHE A 65 15.20 4.14 -3.93
N TYR A 66 15.96 4.09 -2.84
CA TYR A 66 16.21 2.86 -2.11
C TYR A 66 14.90 2.24 -1.61
N GLY A 67 14.03 3.02 -0.97
CA GLY A 67 12.70 2.58 -0.54
C GLY A 67 11.83 2.12 -1.72
N LEU A 68 11.84 2.87 -2.83
CA LEU A 68 11.12 2.54 -4.06
C LEU A 68 11.50 1.17 -4.64
N ALA A 69 12.76 0.75 -4.49
CA ALA A 69 13.27 -0.52 -4.99
C ALA A 69 12.87 -1.74 -4.14
N GLN A 70 12.51 -1.56 -2.86
CA GLN A 70 12.37 -2.68 -1.93
C GLN A 70 11.24 -3.66 -2.27
N PRO A 71 10.05 -3.23 -2.72
CA PRO A 71 9.01 -4.17 -3.13
C PRO A 71 9.47 -5.11 -4.25
N LEU A 72 10.29 -4.59 -5.19
CA LEU A 72 10.90 -5.40 -6.24
C LEU A 72 11.98 -6.34 -5.70
N LEU A 73 12.79 -5.90 -4.73
CA LEU A 73 13.74 -6.77 -4.03
C LEU A 73 13.01 -7.92 -3.33
N GLY A 74 11.94 -7.62 -2.58
CA GLY A 74 11.12 -8.62 -1.90
C GLY A 74 10.50 -9.62 -2.87
N LEU A 75 9.98 -9.16 -4.01
CA LEU A 75 9.50 -10.04 -5.07
C LEU A 75 10.62 -10.91 -5.65
N ARG A 76 11.80 -10.34 -5.89
CA ARG A 76 12.94 -11.09 -6.43
C ARG A 76 13.42 -12.18 -5.47
N VAL A 77 13.53 -11.86 -4.18
CA VAL A 77 13.88 -12.84 -3.14
C VAL A 77 12.83 -13.94 -3.06
N LEU A 78 11.54 -13.58 -3.09
CA LEU A 78 10.44 -14.53 -3.12
C LEU A 78 10.53 -15.49 -4.31
N LEU A 79 10.79 -14.97 -5.52
CA LEU A 79 10.89 -15.79 -6.73
C LEU A 79 12.17 -16.64 -6.78
N ARG A 80 13.25 -16.21 -6.11
CA ARG A 80 14.51 -16.95 -6.05
C ARG A 80 14.46 -18.12 -5.06
N ASN A 81 13.77 -17.94 -3.94
CA ASN A 81 13.65 -18.99 -2.92
C ASN A 81 12.34 -19.76 -3.09
N GLN A 82 12.43 -20.98 -3.62
CA GLN A 82 11.28 -21.86 -3.84
C GLN A 82 10.53 -22.22 -2.54
N ALA A 83 11.21 -22.29 -1.40
CA ALA A 83 10.56 -22.56 -0.12
C ALA A 83 9.69 -21.36 0.32
N LEU A 84 10.19 -20.13 0.16
CA LEU A 84 9.40 -18.92 0.42
C LEU A 84 8.24 -18.79 -0.58
N LEU A 85 8.47 -19.09 -1.85
CA LEU A 85 7.41 -19.08 -2.86
C LEU A 85 6.31 -20.10 -2.54
N GLY A 86 6.69 -21.33 -2.17
CA GLY A 86 5.75 -22.37 -1.74
C GLY A 86 4.93 -21.93 -0.51
N ALA A 87 5.58 -21.31 0.48
CA ALA A 87 4.89 -20.74 1.62
C ALA A 87 3.93 -19.60 1.21
N ALA A 88 4.35 -18.71 0.31
CA ALA A 88 3.53 -17.62 -0.20
C ALA A 88 2.30 -18.07 -1.01
N MET A 89 2.36 -19.26 -1.62
CA MET A 89 1.23 -19.85 -2.35
C MET A 89 0.10 -20.33 -1.45
N ALA A 90 0.35 -20.70 -0.20
CA ALA A 90 -0.71 -21.21 0.67
C ALA A 90 -1.88 -20.21 0.86
N PRO A 91 -1.65 -18.92 1.22
CA PRO A 91 -2.73 -17.94 1.30
C PRO A 91 -3.43 -17.68 -0.04
N VAL A 92 -2.67 -17.65 -1.14
CA VAL A 92 -3.19 -17.35 -2.49
C VAL A 92 -4.12 -18.46 -2.96
N VAL A 93 -3.65 -19.71 -2.86
CA VAL A 93 -4.43 -20.90 -3.25
C VAL A 93 -5.68 -21.03 -2.37
N PHE A 94 -5.54 -20.83 -1.05
CA PHE A 94 -6.69 -20.86 -0.15
C PHE A 94 -7.76 -19.83 -0.54
N LEU A 95 -7.36 -18.57 -0.75
CA LEU A 95 -8.31 -17.52 -1.12
C LEU A 95 -8.93 -17.78 -2.50
N ALA A 96 -8.14 -18.22 -3.48
CA ALA A 96 -8.63 -18.57 -4.81
C ALA A 96 -9.65 -19.72 -4.75
N LEU A 97 -9.41 -20.74 -3.92
CA LEU A 97 -10.36 -21.84 -3.71
C LEU A 97 -11.67 -21.34 -3.08
N VAL A 98 -11.60 -20.51 -2.03
CA VAL A 98 -12.80 -19.95 -1.38
C VAL A 98 -13.61 -19.10 -2.37
N CYS A 99 -12.94 -18.21 -3.12
CA CYS A 99 -13.60 -17.40 -4.15
C CYS A 99 -14.20 -18.26 -5.27
N GLY A 100 -13.49 -19.32 -5.69
CA GLY A 100 -13.96 -20.26 -6.70
C GLY A 100 -15.21 -21.03 -6.26
N ILE A 101 -15.21 -21.55 -5.03
CA ILE A 101 -16.37 -22.23 -4.44
C ILE A 101 -17.56 -21.28 -4.35
N ALA A 102 -17.36 -20.06 -3.82
CA ALA A 102 -18.43 -19.07 -3.70
C ALA A 102 -19.03 -18.66 -5.06
N ALA A 103 -18.19 -18.50 -6.08
CA ALA A 103 -18.62 -18.20 -7.44
C ALA A 103 -19.39 -19.38 -8.07
N ALA A 104 -18.94 -20.62 -7.84
CA ALA A 104 -19.64 -21.83 -8.29
C ALA A 104 -21.02 -21.98 -7.63
N THR A 105 -21.12 -21.80 -6.31
CA THR A 105 -22.42 -21.84 -5.61
C THR A 105 -23.36 -20.72 -6.08
N SER A 106 -22.81 -19.55 -6.44
CA SER A 106 -23.61 -18.44 -6.98
C SER A 106 -24.19 -18.75 -8.36
N LEU A 107 -23.51 -19.56 -9.16
CA LEU A 107 -24.04 -20.08 -10.42
C LEU A 107 -25.20 -21.03 -10.17
N GLU A 108 -25.01 -22.05 -9.32
CA GLU A 108 -26.04 -23.05 -9.01
C GLU A 108 -27.37 -22.41 -8.54
N VAL A 109 -27.28 -21.40 -7.67
CA VAL A 109 -28.47 -20.64 -7.20
C VAL A 109 -29.19 -19.95 -8.36
N ARG A 110 -28.46 -19.43 -9.35
CA ARG A 110 -29.04 -18.78 -10.54
C ARG A 110 -29.68 -19.78 -11.49
N GLU A 111 -29.07 -20.97 -11.66
CA GLU A 111 -29.66 -22.05 -12.46
C GLU A 111 -30.96 -22.56 -11.81
N ALA A 112 -30.95 -22.75 -10.49
CA ALA A 112 -32.14 -23.14 -9.72
C ALA A 112 -33.26 -22.09 -9.76
N ALA A 113 -32.93 -20.80 -9.94
CA ALA A 113 -33.89 -19.71 -10.09
C ALA A 113 -34.58 -19.66 -11.48
N GLY A 114 -34.29 -20.62 -12.37
CA GLY A 114 -35.02 -20.77 -13.64
C GLY A 114 -34.68 -19.74 -14.72
N GLN A 115 -33.58 -19.00 -14.60
CA GLN A 115 -33.09 -18.09 -15.65
C GLN A 115 -32.34 -18.84 -16.77
N HIS A 116 -32.97 -19.86 -17.35
CA HIS A 116 -32.41 -20.68 -18.44
C HIS A 116 -33.22 -20.47 -19.71
N TRP A 117 -32.85 -19.47 -20.51
CA TRP A 117 -33.54 -19.17 -21.76
C TRP A 117 -32.83 -19.75 -23.01
N TRP A 118 -31.64 -20.34 -22.89
CA TRP A 118 -30.99 -21.10 -23.99
C TRP A 118 -29.75 -21.89 -23.55
N SER A 119 -29.93 -23.18 -23.26
CA SER A 119 -28.83 -24.10 -23.00
C SER A 119 -28.49 -24.90 -24.28
N LEU A 120 -27.29 -24.70 -24.79
CA LEU A 120 -26.58 -25.71 -25.58
C LEU A 120 -25.13 -25.78 -25.08
N GLY A 121 -24.88 -26.76 -24.20
CA GLY A 121 -23.70 -27.63 -24.12
C GLY A 121 -22.27 -27.06 -24.00
N PHE A 122 -22.07 -25.77 -24.14
CA PHE A 122 -20.80 -25.08 -23.94
C PHE A 122 -20.98 -24.11 -22.78
N ALA A 123 -19.98 -24.01 -21.89
CA ALA A 123 -19.94 -22.93 -20.90
C ALA A 123 -20.15 -21.62 -21.65
N SER A 124 -21.37 -21.07 -21.54
CA SER A 124 -21.72 -19.89 -22.30
C SER A 124 -20.75 -18.78 -21.87
N VAL A 125 -20.35 -17.93 -22.82
CA VAL A 125 -19.51 -16.76 -22.49
C VAL A 125 -20.13 -15.96 -21.34
N GLU A 126 -21.46 -15.92 -21.27
CA GLU A 126 -22.22 -15.33 -20.17
C GLU A 126 -21.95 -16.00 -18.81
N SER A 127 -22.00 -17.34 -18.74
CA SER A 127 -21.69 -18.10 -17.51
C SER A 127 -20.25 -17.86 -17.04
N SER A 128 -19.28 -17.83 -17.97
CA SER A 128 -17.88 -17.54 -17.64
C SER A 128 -17.69 -16.11 -17.14
N VAL A 129 -18.33 -15.13 -17.79
CA VAL A 129 -18.29 -13.72 -17.35
C VAL A 129 -18.93 -13.57 -15.98
N PHE A 130 -20.08 -14.20 -15.73
CA PHE A 130 -20.73 -14.14 -14.43
C PHE A 130 -19.88 -14.80 -13.34
N PHE A 131 -19.29 -15.97 -13.61
CA PHE A 131 -18.35 -16.61 -12.69
C PHE A 131 -17.21 -15.68 -12.32
N LEU A 132 -16.58 -15.02 -13.31
CA LEU A 132 -15.49 -14.09 -13.07
C LEU A 132 -15.95 -12.89 -12.24
N ILE A 133 -17.11 -12.31 -12.54
CA ILE A 133 -17.69 -11.21 -11.75
C ILE A 133 -17.92 -11.66 -10.30
N ALA A 134 -18.57 -12.81 -10.08
CA ALA A 134 -18.82 -13.35 -8.75
C ALA A 134 -17.50 -13.61 -8.01
N PHE A 135 -16.53 -14.27 -8.66
CA PHE A 135 -15.21 -14.56 -8.12
C PHE A 135 -14.50 -13.28 -7.65
N PHE A 136 -14.39 -12.27 -8.51
CA PHE A 136 -13.70 -11.02 -8.17
C PHE A 136 -14.48 -10.17 -7.16
N THR A 137 -15.83 -10.25 -7.17
CA THR A 137 -16.66 -9.61 -6.14
C THR A 137 -16.44 -10.24 -4.78
N THR A 138 -16.41 -11.59 -4.70
CA THR A 138 -16.08 -12.31 -3.46
C THR A 138 -14.65 -12.01 -3.02
N PHE A 139 -13.69 -11.97 -3.95
CA PHE A 139 -12.31 -11.60 -3.65
C PHE A 139 -12.22 -10.20 -3.03
N ALA A 140 -12.93 -9.22 -3.60
CA ALA A 140 -12.99 -7.87 -3.05
C ALA A 140 -13.66 -7.82 -1.68
N ALA A 141 -14.75 -8.56 -1.49
CA ALA A 141 -15.46 -8.64 -0.21
C ALA A 141 -14.61 -9.31 0.89
N LEU A 142 -13.82 -10.32 0.52
CA LEU A 142 -12.92 -11.04 1.43
C LEU A 142 -11.58 -10.35 1.62
N ALA A 143 -11.27 -9.22 0.96
CA ALA A 143 -9.98 -8.55 1.07
C ALA A 143 -9.48 -8.31 2.52
N PRO A 144 -10.32 -8.06 3.54
CA PRO A 144 -9.88 -7.90 4.92
C PRO A 144 -9.53 -9.22 5.64
N VAL A 145 -9.99 -10.37 5.15
CA VAL A 145 -9.89 -11.67 5.84
C VAL A 145 -8.47 -12.27 5.79
N PRO A 146 -7.75 -12.26 4.66
CA PRO A 146 -6.40 -12.83 4.57
C PRO A 146 -5.37 -12.25 5.56
N PRO A 147 -5.24 -10.92 5.76
CA PRO A 147 -4.28 -10.41 6.75
C PRO A 147 -4.49 -11.01 8.14
N PHE A 148 -5.75 -11.14 8.58
CA PHE A 148 -6.08 -11.75 9.86
C PHE A 148 -5.73 -13.25 9.90
N LEU A 149 -6.24 -14.03 8.94
CA LEU A 149 -6.08 -15.49 8.93
C LEU A 149 -4.62 -15.93 8.76
N PHE A 150 -3.84 -15.17 7.99
CA PHE A 150 -2.47 -15.52 7.64
C PHE A 150 -1.42 -14.68 8.37
N ALA A 151 -1.79 -13.87 9.37
CA ALA A 151 -0.85 -13.04 10.14
C ALA A 151 0.35 -13.84 10.67
N ARG A 152 0.09 -14.98 11.32
CA ARG A 152 1.14 -15.86 11.87
C ARG A 152 2.01 -16.49 10.77
N HIS A 153 1.41 -16.76 9.61
CA HIS A 153 2.12 -17.30 8.45
C HIS A 153 3.07 -16.27 7.85
N TYR A 154 2.60 -15.03 7.68
CA TYR A 154 3.42 -13.91 7.23
C TYR A 154 4.56 -13.58 8.21
N ALA A 155 4.31 -13.62 9.52
CA ALA A 155 5.37 -13.42 10.53
C ALA A 155 6.49 -14.49 10.45
N ARG A 156 6.13 -15.76 10.19
CA ARG A 156 7.12 -16.83 9.96
C ARG A 156 7.92 -16.61 8.69
N MET A 157 7.24 -16.20 7.62
CA MET A 157 7.89 -15.90 6.36
C MET A 157 8.82 -14.69 6.46
N ALA A 158 8.43 -13.64 7.20
CA ALA A 158 9.29 -12.50 7.49
C ALA A 158 10.58 -12.93 8.20
N ALA A 159 10.46 -13.76 9.23
CA ALA A 159 11.61 -14.31 9.95
C ALA A 159 12.50 -15.19 9.06
N ALA A 160 11.90 -16.12 8.29
CA ALA A 160 12.64 -17.01 7.39
C ALA A 160 13.37 -16.24 6.28
N ALA A 161 12.77 -15.17 5.76
CA ALA A 161 13.38 -14.38 4.70
C ALA A 161 14.64 -13.61 5.15
N ARG A 162 14.85 -13.39 6.45
CA ARG A 162 16.01 -12.64 6.94
C ARG A 162 17.33 -13.32 6.64
N ASP A 163 17.36 -14.65 6.63
CA ASP A 163 18.56 -15.42 6.29
C ASP A 163 18.96 -15.19 4.82
N ASP A 164 17.99 -15.23 3.91
CA ASP A 164 18.20 -14.94 2.48
C ASP A 164 18.60 -13.48 2.21
N LEU A 165 18.21 -12.59 3.11
CA LEU A 165 18.52 -11.16 3.06
C LEU A 165 19.85 -10.82 3.73
N GLY A 166 20.56 -11.79 4.33
CA GLY A 166 21.83 -11.57 5.02
C GLY A 166 21.70 -10.78 6.33
N LEU A 167 20.52 -10.78 6.94
CA LEU A 167 20.20 -10.02 8.16
C LEU A 167 20.31 -10.84 9.46
N GLY A 168 20.75 -12.09 9.33
CA GLY A 168 20.86 -13.06 10.41
C GLY A 168 19.51 -13.59 10.90
N PRO A 169 19.55 -14.72 11.63
CA PRO A 169 18.35 -15.41 12.08
C PRO A 169 17.62 -14.60 13.16
N ARG A 170 16.28 -14.60 13.08
CA ARG A 170 15.38 -14.01 14.08
C ARG A 170 14.19 -14.93 14.32
N LYS A 171 13.54 -14.76 15.46
CA LYS A 171 12.26 -15.42 15.75
C LYS A 171 11.11 -14.68 15.05
N PRO A 172 10.03 -15.39 14.67
CA PRO A 172 8.84 -14.74 14.14
C PRO A 172 8.10 -13.94 15.21
N TYR A 173 7.60 -12.76 14.86
CA TYR A 173 6.74 -11.96 15.72
C TYR A 173 5.30 -12.50 15.69
N LEU A 174 4.98 -13.43 16.60
CA LEU A 174 3.70 -14.15 16.59
C LEU A 174 2.66 -13.51 17.52
N LYS A 175 1.80 -12.64 16.96
CA LYS A 175 0.65 -12.08 17.67
C LYS A 175 -0.36 -13.15 18.08
N SER A 176 -1.09 -12.90 19.17
CA SER A 176 -2.25 -13.71 19.54
C SER A 176 -3.39 -13.48 18.54
N TRP A 177 -4.29 -14.47 18.39
CA TRP A 177 -5.45 -14.33 17.49
C TRP A 177 -6.38 -13.18 17.90
N GLN A 178 -6.53 -12.94 19.22
CA GLN A 178 -7.34 -11.84 19.72
C GLN A 178 -6.72 -10.47 19.37
N GLN A 179 -5.40 -10.34 19.52
CA GLN A 179 -4.67 -9.14 19.12
C GLN A 179 -4.79 -8.92 17.61
N ALA A 180 -4.51 -9.96 16.81
CA ALA A 180 -4.61 -9.86 15.35
C ALA A 180 -6.02 -9.48 14.87
N LEU A 181 -7.07 -10.00 15.52
CA LEU A 181 -8.45 -9.64 15.19
C LEU A 181 -8.75 -8.18 15.57
N GLY A 182 -8.40 -7.78 16.78
CA GLY A 182 -8.61 -6.41 17.27
C GLY A 182 -7.88 -5.38 16.41
N GLU A 183 -6.63 -5.66 16.04
CA GLU A 183 -5.84 -4.86 15.12
C GLU A 183 -6.44 -4.83 13.71
N THR A 184 -6.92 -5.97 13.18
CA THR A 184 -7.57 -5.98 11.85
C THR A 184 -8.81 -5.11 11.82
N VAL A 185 -9.65 -5.17 12.88
CA VAL A 185 -10.85 -4.33 13.00
C VAL A 185 -10.46 -2.85 13.14
N ALA A 186 -9.52 -2.53 14.02
CA ALA A 186 -9.03 -1.17 14.20
C ALA A 186 -8.42 -0.62 12.91
N GLN A 187 -7.61 -1.40 12.20
CA GLN A 187 -7.03 -1.02 10.91
C GLN A 187 -8.11 -0.76 9.86
N LEU A 188 -9.13 -1.62 9.77
CA LEU A 188 -10.25 -1.43 8.86
C LEU A 188 -10.97 -0.11 9.13
N ILE A 189 -11.30 0.17 10.40
CA ILE A 189 -11.93 1.42 10.82
C ILE A 189 -11.05 2.62 10.46
N VAL A 190 -9.76 2.52 10.76
CA VAL A 190 -8.81 3.62 10.55
C VAL A 190 -8.57 3.92 9.07
N ILE A 191 -8.47 2.89 8.21
CA ILE A 191 -8.30 3.07 6.76
C ILE A 191 -9.58 3.63 6.13
N THR A 192 -10.74 3.11 6.51
CA THR A 192 -12.02 3.48 5.88
C THR A 192 -12.55 4.83 6.38
N LEU A 193 -12.45 5.11 7.67
CA LEU A 193 -13.03 6.31 8.29
C LEU A 193 -12.00 7.40 8.54
N GLY A 194 -10.69 7.10 8.56
CA GLY A 194 -9.65 8.03 9.02
C GLY A 194 -9.61 9.39 8.32
N LEU A 195 -9.96 9.43 7.03
CA LEU A 195 -10.09 10.68 6.28
C LEU A 195 -11.53 11.12 6.02
N LEU A 196 -12.54 10.34 6.43
CA LEU A 196 -13.94 10.61 6.12
C LEU A 196 -14.36 12.05 6.46
N PRO A 197 -14.07 12.60 7.67
CA PRO A 197 -14.45 13.97 7.98
C PRO A 197 -13.80 15.00 7.05
N ILE A 198 -12.54 14.78 6.69
CA ILE A 198 -11.78 15.69 5.82
C ILE A 198 -12.32 15.62 4.38
N THR A 199 -12.59 14.42 3.87
CA THR A 199 -13.15 14.23 2.53
C THR A 199 -14.56 14.82 2.41
N LEU A 200 -15.38 14.73 3.46
CA LEU A 200 -16.72 15.33 3.49
C LEU A 200 -16.64 16.86 3.47
N LEU A 201 -15.73 17.46 4.24
CA LEU A 201 -15.49 18.90 4.21
C LEU A 201 -14.98 19.36 2.84
N LEU A 202 -14.07 18.60 2.23
CA LEU A 202 -13.56 18.90 0.89
C LEU A 202 -14.67 18.79 -0.16
N ALA A 203 -15.57 17.82 -0.08
CA ALA A 203 -16.66 17.65 -1.03
C ALA A 203 -17.59 18.89 -1.13
N LEU A 204 -17.65 19.73 -0.09
CA LEU A 204 -18.39 21.00 -0.11
C LEU A 204 -17.86 22.00 -1.16
N PHE A 205 -16.62 21.82 -1.64
CA PHE A 205 -15.99 22.64 -2.67
C PHE A 205 -16.20 22.08 -4.11
N GLY A 206 -17.16 21.17 -4.30
CA GLY A 206 -17.51 20.63 -5.61
C GLY A 206 -16.39 19.79 -6.23
N PHE A 207 -16.13 20.00 -7.53
CA PHE A 207 -15.16 19.19 -8.30
C PHE A 207 -13.73 19.25 -7.73
N TYR A 208 -13.23 20.45 -7.41
CA TYR A 208 -11.88 20.60 -6.85
C TYR A 208 -11.75 19.88 -5.51
N GLY A 209 -12.78 19.99 -4.68
CA GLY A 209 -12.91 19.24 -3.44
C GLY A 209 -12.83 17.73 -3.63
N ALA A 210 -13.57 17.20 -4.61
CA ALA A 210 -13.56 15.78 -4.93
C ALA A 210 -12.19 15.28 -5.40
N VAL A 211 -11.49 16.04 -6.26
CA VAL A 211 -10.14 15.68 -6.74
C VAL A 211 -9.14 15.69 -5.59
N VAL A 212 -9.13 16.73 -4.76
CA VAL A 212 -8.23 16.81 -3.60
C VAL A 212 -8.55 15.70 -2.59
N GLY A 213 -9.83 15.43 -2.34
CA GLY A 213 -10.28 14.35 -1.47
C GLY A 213 -9.82 12.98 -1.98
N PHE A 214 -9.91 12.72 -3.29
CA PHE A 214 -9.41 11.49 -3.89
C PHE A 214 -7.89 11.34 -3.73
N VAL A 215 -7.11 12.39 -3.99
CA VAL A 215 -5.65 12.38 -3.81
C VAL A 215 -5.27 12.17 -2.34
N ALA A 216 -5.98 12.80 -1.42
CA ALA A 216 -5.78 12.61 0.01
C ALA A 216 -6.08 11.16 0.42
N GLN A 217 -7.20 10.59 -0.06
CA GLN A 217 -7.56 9.20 0.19
C GLN A 217 -6.50 8.23 -0.36
N LEU A 218 -6.00 8.48 -1.57
CA LEU A 218 -4.94 7.69 -2.16
C LEU A 218 -3.66 7.73 -1.31
N GLY A 219 -3.24 8.94 -0.89
CA GLY A 219 -2.09 9.12 -0.01
C GLY A 219 -2.26 8.43 1.35
N TRP A 220 -3.47 8.46 1.91
CA TRP A 220 -3.81 7.77 3.16
C TRP A 220 -3.75 6.25 3.02
N THR A 221 -4.32 5.70 1.94
CA THR A 221 -4.22 4.27 1.64
C THR A 221 -2.77 3.85 1.48
N MET A 222 -1.96 4.60 0.74
CA MET A 222 -0.52 4.33 0.57
C MET A 222 0.23 4.39 1.91
N TYR A 223 -0.08 5.35 2.77
CA TYR A 223 0.50 5.45 4.11
C TYR A 223 0.22 4.20 4.94
N TRP A 224 -1.03 3.73 4.95
CA TRP A 224 -1.43 2.53 5.69
C TRP A 224 -0.89 1.23 5.10
N MET A 225 -0.67 1.16 3.79
CA MET A 225 0.04 0.03 3.18
C MET A 225 1.46 -0.11 3.75
N VAL A 226 2.16 1.01 4.00
CA VAL A 226 3.50 0.97 4.62
C VAL A 226 3.42 0.52 6.08
N VAL A 227 2.46 1.06 6.85
CA VAL A 227 2.24 0.65 8.25
C VAL A 227 1.99 -0.85 8.33
N GLU A 228 1.09 -1.38 7.51
CA GLU A 228 0.76 -2.81 7.46
C GLU A 228 1.96 -3.65 7.04
N ALA A 229 2.72 -3.22 6.03
CA ALA A 229 3.91 -3.95 5.60
C ALA A 229 4.97 -3.97 6.70
N PHE A 230 5.22 -2.84 7.37
CA PHE A 230 6.19 -2.75 8.47
C PHE A 230 5.75 -3.56 9.68
N ASP A 231 4.46 -3.62 9.98
CA ASP A 231 3.92 -4.46 11.05
C ASP A 231 4.09 -5.95 10.74
N ASN A 232 3.76 -6.37 9.51
CA ASN A 232 3.94 -7.77 9.10
C ASN A 232 5.41 -8.17 8.93
N GLY A 233 6.30 -7.22 8.66
CA GLY A 233 7.75 -7.43 8.55
C GLY A 233 8.49 -7.53 9.90
N ARG A 234 7.77 -7.50 11.03
CA ARG A 234 8.37 -7.56 12.36
C ARG A 234 8.97 -8.93 12.65
N THR A 235 10.10 -8.91 13.33
CA THR A 235 10.82 -10.10 13.80
C THR A 235 11.39 -9.84 15.19
N LEU A 236 11.56 -10.88 15.99
CA LEU A 236 12.08 -10.82 17.37
C LEU A 236 13.53 -11.30 17.42
N ALA A 237 14.37 -10.66 18.22
CA ALA A 237 15.71 -11.14 18.52
C ALA A 237 15.69 -12.58 19.10
N PRO A 238 16.80 -13.33 18.98
CA PRO A 238 16.88 -14.68 19.56
C PRO A 238 16.67 -14.70 21.08
N ASP A 239 16.97 -13.62 21.77
CA ASP A 239 16.86 -13.42 23.22
C ASP A 239 15.62 -12.61 23.64
N GLU A 240 14.95 -11.95 22.68
CA GLU A 240 13.72 -11.21 22.94
C GLU A 240 12.50 -12.14 23.09
N ASP A 241 11.57 -11.69 23.93
CA ASP A 241 10.23 -12.23 24.06
C ASP A 241 9.17 -11.20 23.69
N LEU A 242 8.03 -11.67 23.19
CA LEU A 242 6.94 -10.84 22.68
C LEU A 242 6.40 -9.88 23.76
N GLU A 243 6.27 -10.36 25.00
CA GLU A 243 5.74 -9.56 26.11
C GLU A 243 6.67 -8.40 26.45
N THR A 244 7.98 -8.65 26.51
CA THR A 244 9.00 -7.62 26.78
C THR A 244 9.00 -6.54 25.70
N VAL A 245 8.94 -6.95 24.42
CA VAL A 245 8.86 -6.00 23.30
C VAL A 245 7.55 -5.20 23.36
N ALA A 246 6.41 -5.86 23.59
CA ALA A 246 5.12 -5.18 23.67
C ALA A 246 5.06 -4.16 24.83
N GLN A 247 5.66 -4.47 25.97
CA GLN A 247 5.77 -3.55 27.11
C GLN A 247 6.66 -2.34 26.78
N ALA A 248 7.84 -2.57 26.18
CA ALA A 248 8.74 -1.50 25.77
C ALA A 248 8.08 -0.56 24.74
N GLU A 249 7.31 -1.11 23.82
CA GLU A 249 6.59 -0.35 22.81
C GLU A 249 5.39 0.41 23.38
N ALA A 250 4.69 -0.16 24.35
CA ALA A 250 3.61 0.53 25.06
C ALA A 250 4.10 1.77 25.82
N ALA A 251 5.38 1.82 26.19
CA ALA A 251 6.02 2.97 26.83
C ALA A 251 6.41 4.10 25.86
N ILE A 252 6.35 3.87 24.54
CA ILE A 252 6.68 4.89 23.54
C ILE A 252 5.58 5.96 23.52
N SER A 253 5.92 7.17 23.97
CA SER A 253 5.08 8.35 23.75
C SER A 253 5.35 8.94 22.37
N PHE A 254 4.36 8.88 21.49
CA PHE A 254 4.44 9.43 20.14
C PHE A 254 3.08 9.92 19.67
N THR A 255 3.07 11.09 19.04
CA THR A 255 1.86 11.71 18.48
C THR A 255 2.02 11.78 16.96
N PRO A 256 1.22 11.02 16.19
CA PRO A 256 1.31 11.03 14.73
C PRO A 256 1.03 12.40 14.13
N TRP A 257 1.62 12.69 12.98
CA TRP A 257 1.56 13.99 12.31
C TRP A 257 0.13 14.50 12.08
N PHE A 258 -0.83 13.61 11.78
CA PHE A 258 -2.22 13.99 11.51
C PHE A 258 -2.99 14.37 12.77
N VAL A 259 -2.66 13.76 13.92
CA VAL A 259 -3.17 14.19 15.24
C VAL A 259 -2.51 15.51 15.63
N ALA A 260 -1.18 15.59 15.47
CA ALA A 260 -0.41 16.79 15.78
C ALA A 260 -0.86 18.01 14.95
N ALA A 261 -1.23 17.81 13.68
CA ALA A 261 -1.67 18.88 12.78
C ALA A 261 -2.92 19.60 13.31
N VAL A 262 -3.91 18.86 13.84
CA VAL A 262 -5.13 19.46 14.41
C VAL A 262 -4.88 20.05 15.81
N ALA A 263 -3.99 19.43 16.59
CA ALA A 263 -3.59 19.95 17.89
C ALA A 263 -2.89 21.32 17.81
N ARG A 264 -2.14 21.58 16.72
CA ARG A 264 -1.45 22.86 16.47
C ARG A 264 -2.39 24.04 16.15
N ILE A 265 -3.70 23.81 15.98
CA ILE A 265 -4.65 24.88 15.69
C ILE A 265 -5.06 25.55 17.01
N GLU A 266 -4.44 26.70 17.30
CA GLU A 266 -4.60 27.43 18.56
C GLU A 266 -5.77 28.45 18.56
N GLN A 267 -6.29 28.81 17.39
CA GLN A 267 -7.34 29.84 17.27
C GLN A 267 -8.64 29.41 17.99
N PRO A 268 -9.21 30.23 18.92
CA PRO A 268 -10.36 29.83 19.73
C PRO A 268 -11.62 29.47 18.92
N ARG A 269 -11.91 30.24 17.86
CA ARG A 269 -13.07 29.98 16.97
C ARG A 269 -12.89 28.69 16.18
N ALA A 270 -11.70 28.47 15.63
CA ALA A 270 -11.38 27.23 14.92
C ALA A 270 -11.41 26.02 15.86
N ARG A 271 -11.00 26.20 17.13
CA ARG A 271 -11.03 25.15 18.15
C ARG A 271 -12.44 24.63 18.42
N SER A 272 -13.43 25.51 18.56
CA SER A 272 -14.83 25.08 18.74
C SER A 272 -15.39 24.40 17.49
N LEU A 273 -15.09 24.93 16.29
CA LEU A 273 -15.54 24.34 15.03
C LEU A 273 -14.91 22.96 14.78
N LEU A 274 -13.67 22.75 15.20
CA LEU A 274 -12.93 21.49 15.03
C LEU A 274 -13.10 20.53 16.23
N ALA A 275 -13.93 20.86 17.23
CA ALA A 275 -14.12 19.99 18.39
C ALA A 275 -14.59 18.57 18.02
N PRO A 276 -15.55 18.37 17.09
CA PRO A 276 -15.93 17.03 16.66
C PRO A 276 -14.77 16.27 15.98
N LEU A 277 -13.97 16.99 15.19
CA LEU A 277 -12.78 16.40 14.54
C LEU A 277 -11.73 15.99 15.57
N ARG A 278 -11.55 16.76 16.66
CA ARG A 278 -10.64 16.39 17.75
C ARG A 278 -11.09 15.12 18.47
N GLY A 279 -12.37 15.02 18.84
CA GLY A 279 -12.91 13.80 19.44
C GLY A 279 -12.76 12.59 18.52
N PHE A 280 -12.99 12.77 17.22
CA PHE A 280 -12.72 11.73 16.22
C PHE A 280 -11.24 11.32 16.19
N LEU A 281 -10.32 12.29 16.20
CA LEU A 281 -8.88 12.02 16.20
C LEU A 281 -8.38 11.35 17.50
N GLU A 282 -9.01 11.61 18.64
CA GLU A 282 -8.73 10.91 19.90
C GLU A 282 -9.13 9.43 19.83
N VAL A 283 -10.29 9.14 19.22
CA VAL A 283 -10.71 7.75 18.94
C VAL A 283 -9.71 7.09 17.99
N MET A 284 -9.33 7.77 16.91
CA MET A 284 -8.32 7.28 15.98
C MET A 284 -6.98 7.05 16.65
N GLN A 285 -6.53 7.95 17.53
CA GLN A 285 -5.30 7.79 18.31
C GLN A 285 -5.34 6.56 19.21
N THR A 286 -6.50 6.27 19.79
CA THR A 286 -6.71 5.06 20.59
C THR A 286 -6.62 3.81 19.74
N LEU A 287 -7.27 3.82 18.58
CA LEU A 287 -7.26 2.68 17.64
C LEU A 287 -5.85 2.40 17.13
N ILE A 288 -5.06 3.43 16.82
CA ILE A 288 -3.74 3.26 16.20
C ILE A 288 -2.61 2.93 17.19
N LYS A 289 -2.90 2.89 18.50
CA LYS A 289 -1.87 2.76 19.54
C LYS A 289 -0.96 1.54 19.33
N GLY A 290 -1.50 0.43 18.81
CA GLY A 290 -0.75 -0.79 18.50
C GLY A 290 0.33 -0.61 17.42
N TRP A 291 0.19 0.37 16.52
CA TRP A 291 1.16 0.66 15.44
C TRP A 291 2.05 1.87 15.74
N THR A 292 2.13 2.31 17.00
CA THR A 292 2.97 3.45 17.39
C THR A 292 4.43 3.31 16.94
N PRO A 293 5.09 2.13 17.10
CA PRO A 293 6.46 1.94 16.63
C PRO A 293 6.59 2.12 15.11
N GLU A 294 5.66 1.58 14.33
CA GLU A 294 5.65 1.65 12.86
C GLU A 294 5.43 3.09 12.38
N LEU A 295 4.46 3.79 12.98
CA LEU A 295 4.18 5.20 12.65
C LEU A 295 5.40 6.08 12.95
N ARG A 296 6.04 5.87 14.11
CA ARG A 296 7.27 6.57 14.47
C ARG A 296 8.38 6.29 13.46
N LEU A 297 8.59 5.03 13.06
CA LEU A 297 9.62 4.65 12.09
C LEU A 297 9.38 5.31 10.73
N ILE A 298 8.14 5.29 10.24
CA ILE A 298 7.73 5.96 8.99
C ILE A 298 8.00 7.46 9.05
N GLU A 299 7.72 8.10 10.20
CA GLU A 299 7.93 9.53 10.37
C GLU A 299 9.40 9.94 10.56
N GLN A 300 10.25 9.03 11.03
CA GLN A 300 11.70 9.23 11.09
C GLN A 300 12.32 9.05 9.70
N GLU A 301 11.87 8.05 8.93
CA GLU A 301 12.42 7.66 7.64
C GLU A 301 11.49 8.04 6.47
N ARG A 302 10.97 9.28 6.49
CA ARG A 302 9.90 9.74 5.57
C ARG A 302 10.18 9.50 4.11
N ALA A 303 11.41 9.76 3.67
CA ALA A 303 11.79 9.62 2.28
C ALA A 303 11.79 8.16 1.84
N LEU A 304 12.40 7.29 2.66
CA LEU A 304 12.43 5.85 2.45
C LEU A 304 11.02 5.26 2.47
N ALA A 305 10.22 5.61 3.48
CA ALA A 305 8.82 5.14 3.60
C ALA A 305 7.95 5.61 2.42
N SER A 306 8.13 6.86 1.95
CA SER A 306 7.40 7.36 0.77
C SER A 306 7.79 6.63 -0.51
N GLY A 307 9.09 6.37 -0.69
CA GLY A 307 9.59 5.55 -1.79
C GLY A 307 8.99 4.15 -1.76
N PHE A 308 9.03 3.52 -0.59
CA PHE A 308 8.45 2.19 -0.36
C PHE A 308 6.94 2.15 -0.65
N ALA A 309 6.19 3.18 -0.23
CA ALA A 309 4.77 3.32 -0.52
C ALA A 309 4.49 3.38 -2.02
N ILE A 310 5.24 4.20 -2.76
CA ILE A 310 5.09 4.33 -4.22
C ILE A 310 5.49 3.04 -4.92
N GLY A 311 6.57 2.39 -4.50
CA GLY A 311 7.03 1.13 -5.08
C GLY A 311 5.99 0.04 -4.87
N THR A 312 5.37 0.02 -3.70
CA THR A 312 4.28 -0.89 -3.33
C THR A 312 3.07 -0.65 -4.22
N PHE A 313 2.66 0.61 -4.35
CA PHE A 313 1.52 1.00 -5.17
C PHE A 313 1.72 0.63 -6.65
N VAL A 314 2.91 0.88 -7.20
CA VAL A 314 3.27 0.49 -8.58
C VAL A 314 3.24 -1.03 -8.74
N LEU A 315 3.75 -1.79 -7.77
CA LEU A 315 3.73 -3.25 -7.82
C LEU A 315 2.30 -3.81 -7.78
N VAL A 316 1.44 -3.27 -6.92
CA VAL A 316 0.02 -3.63 -6.82
C VAL A 316 -0.74 -3.30 -8.11
N ALA A 317 -0.36 -2.23 -8.81
CA ALA A 317 -0.99 -1.83 -10.06
C ALA A 317 -0.71 -2.79 -11.23
N VAL A 318 0.24 -3.73 -11.11
CA VAL A 318 0.52 -4.73 -12.15
C VAL A 318 -0.40 -5.95 -11.99
N PRO A 319 -1.28 -6.23 -12.96
CA PRO A 319 -2.13 -7.41 -12.93
C PRO A 319 -1.32 -8.71 -12.78
N GLY A 320 -1.83 -9.68 -12.03
CA GLY A 320 -1.16 -10.96 -11.75
C GLY A 320 -0.14 -10.89 -10.62
N LEU A 321 0.72 -9.86 -10.58
CA LEU A 321 1.63 -9.64 -9.44
C LEU A 321 0.87 -9.32 -8.15
N ASN A 322 -0.36 -8.82 -8.26
CA ASN A 322 -1.27 -8.62 -7.14
C ASN A 322 -1.63 -9.92 -6.36
N LEU A 323 -1.29 -11.12 -6.83
CA LEU A 323 -1.42 -12.32 -6.01
C LEU A 323 -0.21 -12.52 -5.07
N LEU A 324 0.97 -12.08 -5.51
CA LEU A 324 2.23 -12.21 -4.76
C LEU A 324 2.61 -10.95 -3.99
N PHE A 325 1.87 -9.85 -4.14
CA PHE A 325 2.27 -8.56 -3.59
C PHE A 325 2.44 -8.64 -2.07
N ARG A 326 1.47 -9.22 -1.34
CA ARG A 326 1.53 -9.29 0.13
C ARG A 326 2.81 -10.01 0.59
N PRO A 327 3.10 -11.24 0.13
CA PRO A 327 4.37 -11.88 0.46
C PRO A 327 5.62 -11.08 0.11
N ALA A 328 5.65 -10.47 -1.07
CA ALA A 328 6.77 -9.63 -1.49
C ALA A 328 6.97 -8.41 -0.56
N LEU A 329 5.87 -7.75 -0.14
CA LEU A 329 5.93 -6.62 0.79
C LEU A 329 6.39 -7.02 2.18
N VAL A 330 5.98 -8.19 2.67
CA VAL A 330 6.43 -8.70 3.97
C VAL A 330 7.94 -8.91 3.97
N ILE A 331 8.48 -9.53 2.92
CA ILE A 331 9.94 -9.73 2.75
C ILE A 331 10.66 -8.39 2.63
N ALA A 332 10.13 -7.48 1.81
CA ALA A 332 10.71 -6.15 1.61
C ALA A 332 10.72 -5.32 2.91
N ALA A 333 9.64 -5.38 3.70
CA ALA A 333 9.55 -4.71 4.98
C ALA A 333 10.48 -5.34 6.03
N ALA A 334 10.60 -6.67 6.07
CA ALA A 334 11.57 -7.35 6.93
C ALA A 334 13.01 -6.93 6.59
N HIS A 335 13.32 -6.77 5.29
CA HIS A 335 14.60 -6.23 4.85
C HIS A 335 14.83 -4.80 5.36
N LEU A 336 13.87 -3.90 5.08
CA LEU A 336 13.98 -2.49 5.47
C LEU A 336 14.13 -2.32 6.98
N ARG A 337 13.30 -3.00 7.77
CA ARG A 337 13.36 -2.94 9.23
C ARG A 337 14.68 -3.46 9.76
N GLY A 338 15.13 -4.63 9.28
CA GLY A 338 16.41 -5.20 9.70
C GLY A 338 17.59 -4.28 9.37
N GLN A 339 17.57 -3.60 8.23
CA GLN A 339 18.60 -2.62 7.89
C GLN A 339 18.58 -1.38 8.80
N LEU A 340 17.39 -0.85 9.11
CA LEU A 340 17.24 0.30 10.02
C LEU A 340 17.65 -0.05 11.46
N GLU A 341 17.35 -1.27 11.91
CA GLU A 341 17.84 -1.81 13.20
C GLU A 341 19.37 -1.87 13.23
N LEU A 342 20.01 -2.38 12.17
CA LEU A 342 21.47 -2.44 12.07
C LEU A 342 22.10 -1.04 12.03
N GLU A 343 21.49 -0.08 11.36
CA GLU A 343 21.93 1.32 11.36
C GLU A 343 21.82 1.94 12.76
N ALA A 344 20.70 1.72 13.45
CA ALA A 344 20.52 2.18 14.82
C ALA A 344 21.57 1.56 15.77
N ALA A 345 21.83 0.25 15.68
CA ALA A 345 22.85 -0.41 16.50
C ALA A 345 24.26 0.13 16.23
N ARG A 346 24.60 0.43 14.96
CA ARG A 346 25.88 1.10 14.60
C ARG A 346 25.95 2.51 15.15
N ALA A 347 24.86 3.27 15.13
CA ALA A 347 24.82 4.63 15.67
C ALA A 347 25.00 4.67 17.20
N HIS A 348 24.54 3.65 17.93
CA HIS A 348 24.74 3.50 19.37
C HIS A 348 26.08 2.85 19.75
N GLY A 349 26.93 2.48 18.77
CA GLY A 349 28.24 1.87 19.00
C GLY A 349 28.21 0.40 19.44
N GLU A 350 27.05 -0.26 19.37
CA GLU A 350 26.88 -1.68 19.73
C GLU A 350 27.51 -2.62 18.69
N LEU A 351 27.55 -2.17 17.43
CA LEU A 351 28.26 -2.84 16.35
C LEU A 351 29.48 -2.02 15.99
N SER A 352 30.68 -2.57 16.24
CA SER A 352 31.92 -2.01 15.69
C SER A 352 31.73 -1.85 14.19
N GLN A 353 31.96 -0.62 13.67
CA GLN A 353 31.92 -0.40 12.22
C GLN A 353 32.81 -1.46 11.57
N PRO A 354 32.37 -2.11 10.48
CA PRO A 354 33.31 -2.89 9.68
C PRO A 354 34.39 -1.88 9.27
N SER A 355 35.57 -1.98 9.89
CA SER A 355 36.73 -1.20 9.49
C SER A 355 36.80 -1.35 7.99
N ALA A 356 36.70 -0.23 7.28
CA ALA A 356 36.85 -0.20 5.83
C ALA A 356 37.99 -1.14 5.50
N VAL A 357 37.67 -2.25 4.81
CA VAL A 357 38.68 -3.21 4.39
C VAL A 357 39.67 -2.35 3.61
N VAL A 358 40.82 -2.07 4.24
CA VAL A 358 41.96 -1.49 3.59
C VAL A 358 42.32 -2.56 2.58
N VAL A 359 41.81 -2.39 1.36
CA VAL A 359 42.26 -3.16 0.21
C VAL A 359 43.76 -2.89 0.18
N PRO A 360 44.62 -3.88 0.49
CA PRO A 360 46.05 -3.65 0.42
C PRO A 360 46.33 -3.25 -1.02
N ASP A 361 46.98 -2.10 -1.21
CA ASP A 361 47.50 -1.68 -2.51
C ASP A 361 48.23 -2.88 -3.12
N SER A 362 47.64 -3.48 -4.16
CA SER A 362 48.27 -4.57 -4.88
C SER A 362 49.52 -4.00 -5.57
N PRO A 363 50.74 -4.40 -5.16
CA PRO A 363 51.95 -3.90 -5.77
C PRO A 363 52.29 -4.78 -6.96
N LEU A 364 51.55 -4.66 -8.07
CA LEU A 364 51.89 -5.36 -9.31
C LEU A 364 51.58 -4.50 -10.54
N THR A 365 52.44 -3.51 -10.77
CA THR A 365 52.83 -3.07 -12.12
C THR A 365 54.26 -2.49 -12.08
N ARG A 366 55.23 -3.36 -12.35
CA ARG A 366 56.45 -3.01 -13.07
C ARG A 366 56.72 -4.06 -14.13
#